data_AF-A0A5D5AN20-F1
#
_entry.id   AF-A0A5D5AN20-F1
#
_cell.length_a   1.000
_cell.length_b   1.000
_cell.length_c   1.000
_cell.angle_alpha   90.00
_cell.angle_beta   90.00
_cell.angle_gamma   90.00
#
_symmetry.space_group_name_H-M   'P 1'
#
loop_
_entity.id
_entity.type
_entity.pdbx_description
1 polymer ?
#
loop_
_entity_poly.entity_id
_entity_poly.type
_entity_poly.pdbx_seq_one_letter_code
_entity_poly.pdbx_strand_id
1 'polypeptide(L)' 'MLDKLGPVGIVGIVILLAGIGLVAYVNIYIAAGLALILAGMGLIVKSLITRMLQSFGMF' A
#
# COMPACT_ATOMS: atom_id res chain seq x y z
N MET A 1 -5.72 11.27 -3.76
CA MET A 1 -6.31 10.06 -4.37
C MET A 1 -6.94 9.14 -3.34
N LEU A 2 -6.76 9.38 -2.03
CA LEU A 2 -7.46 8.64 -0.97
C LEU A 2 -8.99 8.70 -1.14
N ASP A 3 -9.47 9.76 -1.77
CA ASP A 3 -10.88 10.00 -2.12
C ASP A 3 -11.39 9.06 -3.23
N LYS A 4 -10.50 8.39 -3.96
CA LYS A 4 -10.81 7.40 -5.03
C LYS A 4 -10.55 5.95 -4.61
N LEU A 5 -10.13 5.72 -3.37
CA LEU A 5 -9.74 4.39 -2.89
C LEU A 5 -10.94 3.45 -2.69
N GLY A 6 -12.15 4.01 -2.66
CA GLY A 6 -13.38 3.28 -2.36
C GLY A 6 -13.40 2.72 -0.92
N PRO A 7 -14.52 2.11 -0.49
CA PRO A 7 -14.65 1.56 0.86
C PRO A 7 -13.59 0.49 1.17
N VAL A 8 -13.28 -0.35 0.19
CA VAL A 8 -12.29 -1.44 0.29
C VAL A 8 -10.88 -0.89 0.49
N GLY A 9 -10.52 0.19 -0.20
CA GLY A 9 -9.23 0.82 -0.05
C GLY A 9 -9.00 1.42 1.33
N ILE A 10 -10.03 2.05 1.89
CA ILE A 10 -9.99 2.59 3.26
C ILE A 10 -9.79 1.48 4.27
N VAL A 11 -10.55 0.38 4.15
CA VAL A 11 -10.38 -0.81 5.00
C VAL A 11 -8.96 -1.37 4.89
N GLY A 12 -8.41 -1.43 3.67
CA GLY A 12 -7.03 -1.85 3.44
C GLY A 12 -6.00 -0.97 4.16
N ILE A 13 -6.17 0.36 4.13
CA ILE A 13 -5.29 1.28 4.87
C ILE A 13 -5.40 1.05 6.38
N VAL A 14 -6.60 0.87 6.91
CA VAL A 14 -6.81 0.64 8.35
C VAL A 14 -6.11 -0.64 8.79
N ILE A 15 -6.27 -1.73 8.03
CA ILE A 15 -5.60 -3.01 8.31
C ILE A 15 -4.08 -2.86 8.22
N LEU A 16 -3.58 -2.13 7.22
CA LEU A 16 -2.14 -1.90 7.04
C LEU A 16 -1.55 -1.13 8.23
N LEU A 17 -2.21 -0.05 8.66
CA LEU A 17 -1.79 0.73 9.83
C LEU A 17 -1.90 -0.08 11.12
N ALA A 18 -2.94 -0.89 11.29
CA ALA A 18 -3.09 -1.78 12.43
C ALA A 18 -1.98 -2.84 12.49
N GLY A 19 -1.62 -3.43 11.35
CA GLY A 19 -0.53 -4.40 11.26
C GLY A 19 0.83 -3.79 11.59
N ILE A 20 1.15 -2.62 11.03
CA ILE A 20 2.39 -1.90 11.36
C ILE A 20 2.41 -1.50 12.84
N GLY A 21 1.29 -1.02 13.37
CA GLY A 21 1.16 -0.65 14.78
C GLY A 21 1.37 -1.84 15.73
N LEU A 22 0.83 -3.02 15.36
CA LEU A 22 1.02 -4.24 16.12
C LEU A 22 2.50 -4.67 16.14
N VAL A 23 3.18 -4.61 15.00
CA VAL A 23 4.62 -4.94 14.93
C VAL A 23 5.47 -3.90 15.67
N ALA A 24 5.08 -2.62 15.61
CA ALA A 24 5.78 -1.54 16.32
C ALA A 24 5.75 -1.72 17.84
N TYR A 25 4.71 -2.39 18.38
CA TYR A 25 4.63 -2.73 19.80
C TYR A 25 5.73 -3.72 20.23
N VAL A 26 6.17 -4.59 19.32
CA VAL A 26 7.23 -5.57 19.58
C VAL A 26 8.60 -5.00 19.25
N ASN A 27 8.76 -4.39 18.08
CA ASN A 27 10.01 -3.78 17.66
C ASN A 27 9.80 -2.70 16.60
N ILE A 28 10.15 -1.46 16.96
CA ILE A 28 9.98 -0.29 16.09
C ILE A 28 10.83 -0.36 14.81
N TYR A 29 12.01 -0.96 14.86
CA TYR A 29 12.89 -1.07 13.70
C TYR A 29 12.36 -2.07 12.67
N ILE A 30 11.77 -3.18 13.14
CA ILE A 30 11.12 -4.17 12.26
C ILE A 30 9.88 -3.56 11.61
N ALA A 31 9.07 -2.83 12.39
CA ALA A 31 7.89 -2.14 11.87
C ALA A 31 8.25 -1.10 10.80
N ALA A 32 9.31 -0.33 11.01
CA ALA A 32 9.81 0.63 10.03
C ALA A 32 10.29 -0.07 8.74
N GLY A 33 11.01 -1.19 8.87
CA GLY A 33 11.42 -2.01 7.71
C GLY A 33 10.22 -2.54 6.92
N LEU A 34 9.21 -3.08 7.61
CA LEU A 34 7.97 -3.55 6.98
C LEU A 34 7.19 -2.43 6.31
N ALA A 35 7.09 -1.26 6.94
CA ALA A 35 6.44 -0.10 6.36
C ALA A 35 7.08 0.33 5.04
N LEU A 36 8.42 0.33 4.97
CA LEU A 36 9.17 0.63 3.75
C LEU A 36 8.94 -0.42 2.66
N ILE A 37 8.93 -1.71 3.00
CA ILE A 37 8.62 -2.80 2.06
C ILE A 37 7.23 -2.63 1.47
N LEU A 38 6.21 -2.39 2.32
CA LEU A 38 4.83 -2.20 1.90
C LEU A 38 4.67 -0.95 1.02
N ALA A 39 5.33 0.15 1.38
CA ALA A 39 5.34 1.36 0.56
C ALA A 39 5.96 1.10 -0.82
N GLY A 40 7.12 0.43 -0.88
CA GLY A 40 7.77 0.04 -2.13
C GLY A 40 6.88 -0.87 -2.99
N MET A 41 6.22 -1.84 -2.38
CA MET A 41 5.29 -2.73 -3.06
C MET A 41 4.09 -1.96 -3.64
N GLY A 42 3.54 -0.99 -2.91
CA GLY A 42 2.50 -0.10 -3.43
C GLY A 42 2.92 0.68 -4.67
N LEU A 43 4.17 1.15 -4.72
CA LEU A 43 4.73 1.82 -5.89
C LEU A 43 4.88 0.88 -7.09
N ILE A 44 5.36 -0.35 -6.85
CA ILE A 44 5.51 -1.38 -7.89
C ILE A 44 4.14 -1.74 -8.47
N VAL A 45 3.15 -2.03 -7.62
CA VAL A 45 1.78 -2.36 -8.04
C VAL A 45 1.16 -1.21 -8.82
N LYS A 46 1.31 0.04 -8.35
CA LYS A 46 0.82 1.21 -9.10
C LYS A 46 1.46 1.29 -10.49
N SER A 47 2.77 1.13 -10.58
CA SER A 47 3.50 1.14 -11.87
C SER A 47 3.01 0.03 -12.80
N LEU A 48 2.79 -1.17 -12.27
CA LEU A 48 2.28 -2.31 -13.02
C LEU A 48 0.88 -2.02 -13.57
N ILE A 49 -0.03 -1.55 -12.72
CA ILE A 49 -1.41 -1.21 -13.12
C ILE A 49 -1.40 -0.10 -14.16
N THR A 50 -0.63 0.97 -13.96
CA THR A 50 -0.53 2.07 -14.92
C THR A 50 -0.05 1.58 -16.29
N ARG A 51 1.02 0.77 -16.33
CA ARG A 51 1.54 0.20 -17.58
C ARG A 51 0.57 -0.78 -18.23
N MET A 52 -0.16 -1.56 -17.44
CA MET A 52 -1.17 -2.49 -17.94
C MET A 52 -2.34 -1.73 -18.58
N LEU A 53 -2.83 -0.67 -17.94
CA LEU A 53 -3.91 0.16 -18.47
C LEU A 53 -3.45 0.94 -19.72
N GLN A 54 -2.21 1.41 -19.76
CA GLN A 54 -1.59 1.97 -20.97
C GLN A 54 -1.55 0.94 -22.11
N SER A 55 -1.20 -0.31 -21.82
CA SER A 55 -1.20 -1.40 -22.82
C SER A 55 -2.60 -1.70 -23.37
N PHE A 56 -3.67 -1.38 -22.63
CA PHE A 56 -5.04 -1.49 -23.10
C PHE A 56 -5.56 -0.23 -23.80
N GLY A 57 -4.70 0.77 -24.06
CA GLY A 57 -5.09 2.02 -24.71
C GLY A 57 -5.93 2.95 -23.84
N MET A 58 -5.97 2.70 -22.52
CA MET A 58 -6.75 3.49 -21.55
C MET A 58 -6.02 4.75 -21.07
N PHE A 59 -4.85 5.07 -21.64
CA PHE A 59 -4.00 6.23 -21.36
C PHE A 59 -3.13 6.57 -22.56
#